data_AF-A0A5J5CIG3-F1
#
_entry.id   AF-A0A5J5CIG3-F1
#
_cell.length_a   1.000
_cell.length_b   1.000
_cell.length_c   1.000
_cell.angle_alpha   90.00
_cell.angle_beta   90.00
_cell.angle_gamma   90.00
#
_symmetry.space_group_name_H-M   'P 1'
#
loop_
_entity.id
_entity.type
_entity.pdbx_description
1 polymer ?
#
loop_
_entity_poly.entity_id
_entity_poly.type
_entity_poly.pdbx_seq_one_letter_code
_entity_poly.pdbx_strand_id
1 'polypeptide(L)'
;MARSVFCRALGGFQLSRTSALLTGTRSYSQTEPEPEPLTVRRQNNGIRRIILNNPKKRNALSLSMLESLKEDILTDVHSDDLRVVIISAKGPVFSSGHDLKELTSAQGREYHTKVFHTCAELVASCDIALATKKSTFATPGVSVGLFCSTPAVAIGRAVPRKVVPEERLEEETLAIAQRVCQASRPVVALGKAAFQRQMAQGRDAAYATASKVMVDNLALRDGQEGIRAFIEKRKPVWSNTAEKAHD
;
A
#
# COMPACT_ATOMS: atom_id res chain seq x y z
N MET A 1 -9.51 -19.22 -5.23
CA MET A 1 -9.54 -17.81 -5.66
C MET A 1 -8.38 -17.08 -5.01
N ALA A 2 -7.84 -16.07 -5.68
CA ALA A 2 -6.53 -15.51 -5.40
C ALA A 2 -6.66 -14.05 -4.99
N ARG A 3 -6.46 -13.73 -3.71
CA ARG A 3 -6.36 -12.35 -3.23
C ARG A 3 -4.93 -12.14 -2.70
N SER A 4 -4.36 -10.98 -3.01
CA SER A 4 -3.05 -10.57 -2.52
C SER A 4 -3.08 -9.10 -2.09
N VAL A 5 -2.34 -8.75 -1.05
CA VAL A 5 -2.47 -7.49 -0.30
C VAL A 5 -1.10 -6.89 -0.09
N PHE A 6 -0.95 -5.57 -0.22
CA PHE A 6 0.30 -4.82 0.00
C PHE A 6 0.08 -3.47 0.76
N CYS A 7 1.14 -2.93 1.41
CA CYS A 7 1.08 -1.84 2.40
C CYS A 7 2.18 -0.74 2.21
N ARG A 8 1.88 0.58 2.35
CA ARG A 8 2.86 1.72 2.44
C ARG A 8 2.42 2.86 3.40
N ALA A 9 3.34 3.79 3.72
CA ALA A 9 3.17 4.93 4.63
C ALA A 9 3.81 6.27 4.12
N LEU A 10 3.23 7.41 4.58
CA LEU A 10 3.58 8.87 4.57
C LEU A 10 3.52 9.64 3.20
N GLY A 11 3.13 10.93 2.99
CA GLY A 11 2.88 12.16 3.80
C GLY A 11 2.36 13.42 3.01
N GLY A 12 1.22 14.07 3.40
CA GLY A 12 0.88 15.55 3.46
C GLY A 12 0.76 16.45 2.21
N PHE A 13 -0.06 17.51 2.10
CA PHE A 13 -0.86 18.36 3.02
C PHE A 13 -2.01 19.02 2.23
N GLN A 14 -3.08 19.42 2.91
CA GLN A 14 -4.39 19.79 2.36
C GLN A 14 -4.73 21.26 2.65
N LEU A 15 -5.55 21.94 1.83
CA LEU A 15 -6.27 23.15 2.22
C LEU A 15 -7.67 23.22 1.61
N SER A 16 -8.61 23.63 2.46
CA SER A 16 -10.07 23.52 2.36
C SER A 16 -10.75 24.63 1.57
N ARG A 17 -11.92 24.30 1.01
CA ARG A 17 -12.94 25.19 0.43
C ARG A 17 -13.85 25.81 1.51
N THR A 18 -14.55 26.87 1.12
CA THR A 18 -15.87 27.26 1.66
C THR A 18 -16.82 27.63 0.52
N SER A 19 -18.11 27.35 0.73
CA SER A 19 -19.19 27.25 -0.25
C SER A 19 -20.34 28.19 0.11
N ALA A 20 -21.09 28.67 -0.88
CA ALA A 20 -22.45 29.22 -0.79
C ALA A 20 -22.93 29.52 -2.23
N LEU A 21 -24.20 29.49 -2.67
CA LEU A 21 -25.53 29.11 -2.15
C LEU A 21 -26.42 28.97 -3.42
N LEU A 22 -27.41 28.07 -3.38
CA LEU A 22 -28.28 27.68 -4.51
C LEU A 22 -29.48 28.62 -4.72
N THR A 23 -29.90 28.80 -5.98
CA THR A 23 -31.29 29.12 -6.36
C THR A 23 -31.74 28.20 -7.49
N GLY A 24 -32.95 27.66 -7.34
CA GLY A 24 -33.41 26.43 -7.99
C GLY A 24 -34.10 26.59 -9.34
N THR A 25 -34.04 25.51 -10.10
CA THR A 25 -34.97 25.16 -11.17
C THR A 25 -35.28 23.67 -11.06
N ARG A 26 -36.56 23.31 -11.09
CA ARG A 26 -37.05 21.93 -10.95
C ARG A 26 -36.82 21.20 -12.28
N SER A 27 -35.67 20.55 -12.45
CA SER A 27 -35.46 19.57 -13.52
C SER A 27 -35.81 18.18 -12.98
N TYR A 28 -36.62 17.42 -13.73
CA TYR A 28 -36.70 15.97 -13.54
C TYR A 28 -35.38 15.39 -14.08
N SER A 29 -34.35 15.39 -13.26
CA SER A 29 -33.14 14.61 -13.51
C SER A 29 -33.46 13.18 -13.10
N GLN A 30 -33.62 12.28 -14.08
CA GLN A 30 -33.28 10.88 -13.84
C GLN A 30 -31.78 10.89 -13.58
N THR A 31 -31.38 10.96 -12.31
CA THR A 31 -30.01 10.69 -11.93
C THR A 31 -29.80 9.22 -12.22
N GLU A 32 -29.17 8.90 -13.35
CA GLU A 32 -28.51 7.61 -13.49
C GLU A 32 -27.70 7.39 -12.21
N PRO A 33 -27.79 6.20 -11.57
CA PRO A 33 -27.06 5.96 -10.35
C PRO A 33 -25.59 6.23 -10.64
N GLU A 34 -24.99 7.13 -9.85
CA GLU A 34 -23.57 7.45 -9.95
C GLU A 34 -22.78 6.15 -10.06
N PRO A 35 -21.85 6.04 -11.04
CA PRO A 35 -21.11 4.81 -11.24
C PRO A 35 -20.41 4.42 -9.93
N GLU A 36 -20.55 3.16 -9.52
CA GLU A 36 -19.90 2.67 -8.31
C GLU A 36 -18.40 3.03 -8.33
N PRO A 37 -17.82 3.46 -7.20
CA PRO A 37 -16.43 3.87 -7.16
C PRO A 37 -15.53 2.67 -7.52
N LEU A 38 -14.44 2.95 -8.24
CA LEU A 38 -13.47 1.94 -8.68
C LEU A 38 -12.73 1.28 -7.51
N THR A 39 -12.66 1.97 -6.38
CA THR A 39 -12.11 1.49 -5.11
C THR A 39 -13.10 1.73 -3.98
N VAL A 40 -13.09 0.85 -2.98
CA VAL A 40 -13.86 1.03 -1.74
C VAL A 40 -12.90 1.09 -0.57
N ARG A 41 -12.85 2.24 0.09
CA ARG A 41 -12.03 2.49 1.28
C ARG A 41 -12.82 2.23 2.58
N ARG A 42 -12.20 1.54 3.52
CA ARG A 42 -12.67 1.32 4.90
C ARG A 42 -11.48 1.47 5.84
N GLN A 43 -11.64 2.12 6.99
CA GLN A 43 -10.58 2.27 7.98
C GLN A 43 -11.12 1.99 9.38
N ASN A 44 -10.39 1.19 10.15
CA ASN A 44 -10.72 0.88 11.55
C ASN A 44 -9.46 0.41 12.29
N ASN A 45 -9.26 0.84 13.54
CA ASN A 45 -8.17 0.42 14.42
C ASN A 45 -6.78 0.51 13.75
N GLY A 46 -6.54 1.63 13.07
CA GLY A 46 -5.35 1.90 12.29
C GLY A 46 -5.09 1.03 11.06
N ILE A 47 -6.04 0.20 10.67
CA ILE A 47 -5.98 -0.60 9.45
C ILE A 47 -6.91 0.03 8.41
N ARG A 48 -6.35 0.48 7.30
CA ARG A 48 -7.11 0.88 6.11
C ARG A 48 -7.17 -0.25 5.12
N ARG A 49 -8.37 -0.66 4.73
CA ARG A 49 -8.62 -1.59 3.64
C ARG A 49 -9.11 -0.82 2.40
N ILE A 50 -8.43 -1.01 1.28
CA ILE A 50 -8.81 -0.51 -0.04
C ILE A 50 -9.20 -1.72 -0.88
N ILE A 51 -10.38 -1.71 -1.48
CA ILE A 51 -10.92 -2.85 -2.22
C ILE A 51 -11.08 -2.43 -3.68
N LEU A 52 -10.35 -3.06 -4.60
CA LEU A 52 -10.59 -2.92 -6.04
C LEU A 52 -12.02 -3.39 -6.37
N ASN A 53 -12.83 -2.52 -6.96
CA ASN A 53 -14.27 -2.68 -7.11
C ASN A 53 -14.71 -2.61 -8.59
N ASN A 54 -13.98 -3.30 -9.47
CA ASN A 54 -14.42 -3.47 -10.86
C ASN A 54 -14.35 -4.95 -11.32
N PRO A 55 -15.13 -5.84 -10.69
CA PRO A 55 -15.09 -7.27 -11.00
C PRO A 55 -15.52 -7.57 -12.44
N LYS A 56 -16.39 -6.73 -13.04
CA LYS A 56 -16.84 -6.86 -14.44
C LYS A 56 -15.68 -6.78 -15.43
N LYS A 57 -14.68 -5.93 -15.16
CA LYS A 57 -13.43 -5.84 -15.91
C LYS A 57 -12.28 -6.63 -15.27
N ARG A 58 -12.56 -7.60 -14.38
CA ARG A 58 -11.53 -8.36 -13.63
C ARG A 58 -10.52 -7.46 -12.90
N ASN A 59 -10.96 -6.29 -12.44
CA ASN A 59 -10.15 -5.27 -11.79
C ASN A 59 -8.92 -4.85 -12.62
N ALA A 60 -9.13 -4.64 -13.93
CA ALA A 60 -8.10 -4.07 -14.81
C ALA A 60 -7.59 -2.72 -14.27
N LEU A 61 -6.27 -2.53 -14.32
CA LEU A 61 -5.54 -1.36 -13.84
C LEU A 61 -5.54 -0.27 -14.92
N SER A 62 -6.72 0.32 -15.16
CA SER A 62 -6.83 1.58 -15.90
C SER A 62 -6.11 2.71 -15.16
N LEU A 63 -5.78 3.81 -15.85
CA LEU A 63 -5.25 5.01 -15.21
C LEU A 63 -6.17 5.50 -14.08
N SER A 64 -7.48 5.51 -14.32
CA SER A 64 -8.49 5.90 -13.32
C SER A 64 -8.50 5.00 -12.09
N MET A 65 -8.31 3.69 -12.26
CA MET A 65 -8.17 2.74 -11.16
C MET A 65 -6.88 3.00 -10.37
N LEU A 66 -5.78 3.22 -11.07
CA LEU A 66 -4.47 3.51 -10.47
C LEU A 66 -4.50 4.83 -9.70
N GLU A 67 -5.09 5.88 -10.26
CA GLU A 67 -5.24 7.20 -9.62
C GLU A 67 -6.15 7.10 -8.38
N SER A 68 -7.29 6.41 -8.49
CA SER A 68 -8.18 6.16 -7.36
C SER A 68 -7.49 5.38 -6.23
N LEU A 69 -6.71 4.35 -6.57
CA LEU A 69 -5.91 3.61 -5.60
C LEU A 69 -4.83 4.48 -4.95
N LYS A 70 -4.14 5.31 -5.75
CA LYS A 70 -3.11 6.24 -5.26
C LYS A 70 -3.72 7.26 -4.30
N GLU A 71 -4.87 7.83 -4.64
CA GLU A 71 -5.61 8.75 -3.77
C GLU A 71 -5.99 8.08 -2.44
N ASP A 72 -6.55 6.87 -2.49
CA ASP A 72 -6.92 6.12 -1.28
C ASP A 72 -5.74 5.77 -0.38
N ILE A 73 -4.55 5.54 -0.96
CA ILE A 73 -3.32 5.27 -0.21
C ILE A 73 -2.81 6.56 0.45
N LEU A 74 -2.84 7.69 -0.27
CA LEU A 74 -2.26 8.96 0.17
C LEU A 74 -3.20 9.77 1.07
N THR A 75 -4.50 9.50 1.06
CA THR A 75 -5.49 10.16 1.92
C THR A 75 -5.09 10.04 3.39
N ASP A 76 -5.05 11.13 4.15
CA ASP A 76 -4.74 11.15 5.59
C ASP A 76 -3.47 10.36 5.98
N VAL A 77 -2.50 10.31 5.08
CA VAL A 77 -1.32 9.45 5.27
C VAL A 77 -0.40 9.96 6.40
N HIS A 78 -0.60 11.21 6.85
CA HIS A 78 0.01 11.75 8.07
C HIS A 78 -0.79 11.51 9.35
N SER A 79 -2.00 10.94 9.24
CA SER A 79 -2.79 10.60 10.43
C SER A 79 -2.01 9.65 11.32
N ASP A 80 -2.07 9.90 12.63
CA ASP A 80 -1.49 9.02 13.64
C ASP A 80 -2.31 7.75 13.86
N ASP A 81 -3.58 7.75 13.41
CA ASP A 81 -4.42 6.55 13.40
C ASP A 81 -3.95 5.55 12.34
N LEU A 82 -3.53 5.98 11.14
CA LEU A 82 -3.16 5.05 10.07
C LEU A 82 -1.85 4.31 10.36
N ARG A 83 -1.91 2.98 10.44
CA ARG A 83 -0.77 2.09 10.71
C ARG A 83 -0.47 1.16 9.55
N VAL A 84 -1.50 0.60 8.92
CA VAL A 84 -1.38 -0.42 7.87
C VAL A 84 -2.40 -0.16 6.77
N VAL A 85 -1.98 -0.32 5.52
CA VAL A 85 -2.86 -0.34 4.35
C VAL A 85 -2.94 -1.78 3.81
N ILE A 86 -4.16 -2.24 3.57
CA ILE A 86 -4.49 -3.54 2.99
C ILE A 86 -5.19 -3.28 1.65
N ILE A 87 -4.52 -3.60 0.54
CA ILE A 87 -5.15 -3.60 -0.79
C ILE A 87 -5.78 -4.96 -1.06
N SER A 88 -7.06 -5.04 -1.35
CA SER A 88 -7.80 -6.28 -1.65
C SER A 88 -8.70 -6.09 -2.86
N ALA A 89 -9.47 -7.11 -3.27
CA ALA A 89 -10.29 -7.02 -4.47
C ALA A 89 -11.64 -7.75 -4.34
N LYS A 90 -12.67 -7.19 -4.99
CA LYS A 90 -13.98 -7.82 -5.20
C LYS A 90 -13.92 -8.73 -6.42
N GLY A 91 -14.65 -9.85 -6.36
CA GLY A 91 -14.73 -10.83 -7.44
C GLY A 91 -13.64 -11.91 -7.40
N PRO A 92 -13.54 -12.74 -8.46
CA PRO A 92 -12.76 -13.97 -8.44
C PRO A 92 -11.26 -13.79 -8.64
N VAL A 93 -10.84 -12.60 -9.10
CA VAL A 93 -9.46 -12.27 -9.48
C VAL A 93 -9.06 -10.97 -8.79
N PHE A 94 -7.82 -10.91 -8.27
CA PHE A 94 -7.27 -9.68 -7.70
C PHE A 94 -7.21 -8.56 -8.74
N SER A 95 -6.46 -8.78 -9.82
CA SER A 95 -6.42 -7.91 -11.00
C SER A 95 -5.95 -8.71 -12.22
N SER A 96 -6.45 -8.34 -13.41
CA SER A 96 -5.97 -8.86 -14.70
C SER A 96 -4.77 -8.10 -15.29
N GLY A 97 -4.22 -7.10 -14.58
CA GLY A 97 -3.17 -6.21 -15.10
C GLY A 97 -3.74 -4.97 -15.79
N HIS A 98 -2.94 -4.29 -16.62
CA HIS A 98 -3.35 -3.04 -17.29
C HIS A 98 -4.60 -3.21 -18.17
N ASP A 99 -5.45 -2.17 -18.23
CA ASP A 99 -6.52 -2.12 -19.23
C ASP A 99 -5.86 -1.93 -20.62
N LEU A 100 -5.79 -2.99 -21.42
CA LEU A 100 -5.11 -2.96 -22.71
C LEU A 100 -5.71 -1.96 -23.70
N LYS A 101 -6.97 -1.55 -23.52
CA LYS A 101 -7.59 -0.51 -24.34
C LYS A 101 -6.91 0.85 -24.17
N GLU A 102 -6.30 1.08 -23.02
CA GLU A 102 -5.57 2.31 -22.66
C GLU A 102 -4.10 2.29 -23.12
N LEU A 103 -3.61 1.16 -23.66
CA LEU A 103 -2.23 1.01 -24.14
C LEU A 103 -2.13 1.00 -25.67
N THR A 104 -3.19 1.44 -26.35
CA THR A 104 -3.24 1.53 -27.81
C THR A 104 -2.48 2.77 -28.30
N SER A 105 -1.93 2.73 -29.52
CA SER A 105 -1.20 3.86 -30.10
C SER A 105 -2.00 5.17 -30.11
N ALA A 106 -3.33 5.10 -30.16
CA ALA A 106 -4.23 6.24 -30.14
C ALA A 106 -4.11 7.12 -28.87
N GLN A 107 -3.69 6.56 -27.73
CA GLN A 107 -3.54 7.31 -26.48
C GLN A 107 -2.23 8.12 -26.40
N GLY A 108 -1.22 7.72 -27.17
CA GLY A 108 0.07 8.42 -27.24
C GLY A 108 1.04 8.11 -26.09
N ARG A 109 2.31 8.46 -26.32
CA ARG A 109 3.44 8.10 -25.45
C ARG A 109 3.37 8.72 -24.05
N GLU A 110 2.90 9.95 -23.95
CA GLU A 110 2.80 10.66 -22.67
C GLU A 110 1.80 9.97 -21.73
N TYR A 111 0.62 9.62 -22.26
CA TYR A 111 -0.38 8.88 -21.52
C TYR A 111 0.13 7.50 -21.05
N HIS A 112 0.77 6.74 -21.95
CA HIS A 112 1.38 5.45 -21.60
C HIS A 112 2.42 5.61 -20.49
N THR A 113 3.25 6.65 -20.57
CA THR A 113 4.26 6.95 -19.54
C THR A 113 3.59 7.19 -18.19
N LYS A 114 2.49 7.96 -18.16
CA LYS A 114 1.71 8.20 -16.94
C LYS A 114 1.15 6.90 -16.36
N VAL A 115 0.57 6.04 -17.19
CA VAL A 115 0.02 4.73 -16.77
C VAL A 115 1.11 3.86 -16.13
N PHE A 116 2.24 3.67 -16.81
CA PHE A 116 3.32 2.82 -16.30
C PHE A 116 4.02 3.41 -15.08
N HIS A 117 4.22 4.73 -15.05
CA HIS A 117 4.82 5.42 -13.91
C HIS A 117 3.95 5.28 -12.65
N THR A 118 2.65 5.57 -12.76
CA THR A 118 1.72 5.45 -11.62
C THR A 118 1.67 4.01 -11.10
N CYS A 119 1.65 3.02 -12.00
CA CYS A 119 1.71 1.61 -11.64
C CYS A 119 3.02 1.26 -10.90
N ALA A 120 4.16 1.74 -11.39
CA ALA A 120 5.45 1.51 -10.75
C ALA A 120 5.54 2.14 -9.35
N GLU A 121 5.03 3.35 -9.16
CA GLU A 121 4.96 4.00 -7.84
C GLU A 121 4.12 3.18 -6.84
N LEU A 122 2.96 2.70 -7.28
CA LEU A 122 2.07 1.88 -6.48
C LEU A 122 2.69 0.54 -6.13
N VAL A 123 3.29 -0.15 -7.10
CA VAL A 123 3.94 -1.44 -6.86
C VAL A 123 5.22 -1.28 -6.00
N ALA A 124 5.94 -0.16 -6.10
CA ALA A 124 7.07 0.12 -5.21
C ALA A 124 6.65 0.52 -3.79
N SER A 125 5.40 0.94 -3.60
CA SER A 125 4.84 1.25 -2.28
C SER A 125 4.64 -0.01 -1.43
N CYS A 126 4.57 -1.16 -2.06
CA CYS A 126 4.02 -2.37 -1.51
C CYS A 126 5.07 -3.21 -0.73
N ASP A 127 4.89 -3.42 0.60
CA ASP A 127 5.90 -4.11 1.43
C ASP A 127 5.77 -5.65 1.56
N ILE A 128 4.56 -6.17 1.65
CA ILE A 128 4.30 -7.60 1.95
C ILE A 128 3.24 -8.06 0.96
N ALA A 129 3.34 -9.26 0.39
CA ALA A 129 2.25 -9.87 -0.37
C ALA A 129 1.83 -11.21 0.23
N LEU A 130 0.53 -11.34 0.50
CA LEU A 130 -0.11 -12.59 0.91
C LEU A 130 -0.75 -13.27 -0.28
N ALA A 131 -0.70 -14.59 -0.36
CA ALA A 131 -1.29 -15.33 -1.48
C ALA A 131 -1.88 -16.65 -1.00
N THR A 132 -2.95 -17.10 -1.66
CA THR A 132 -3.47 -18.46 -1.41
C THR A 132 -2.69 -19.48 -2.23
N LYS A 133 -2.80 -20.77 -1.89
CA LYS A 133 -2.26 -21.85 -2.75
C LYS A 133 -2.84 -21.85 -4.18
N LYS A 134 -4.02 -21.26 -4.37
CA LYS A 134 -4.67 -21.12 -5.68
C LYS A 134 -4.31 -19.81 -6.39
N SER A 135 -3.48 -18.96 -5.76
CA SER A 135 -3.03 -17.72 -6.38
C SER A 135 -2.04 -18.00 -7.51
N THR A 136 -2.37 -17.51 -8.69
CA THR A 136 -1.50 -17.56 -9.87
C THR A 136 -0.99 -16.16 -10.18
N PHE A 137 0.32 -16.02 -10.29
CA PHE A 137 0.98 -14.81 -10.75
C PHE A 137 1.63 -15.12 -12.10
N ALA A 138 1.45 -14.23 -13.06
CA ALA A 138 2.02 -14.40 -14.40
C ALA A 138 2.46 -13.03 -14.94
N THR A 139 3.46 -13.06 -15.81
CA THR A 139 3.88 -11.92 -16.64
C THR A 139 3.56 -12.21 -18.11
N PRO A 140 2.29 -12.36 -18.49
CA PRO A 140 1.92 -12.74 -19.86
C PRO A 140 2.08 -11.59 -20.86
N GLY A 141 2.52 -10.40 -20.43
CA GLY A 141 2.65 -9.23 -21.30
C GLY A 141 3.41 -9.52 -22.60
N VAL A 142 4.43 -10.38 -22.55
CA VAL A 142 5.21 -10.77 -23.74
C VAL A 142 4.33 -11.43 -24.81
N SER A 143 3.30 -12.20 -24.43
CA SER A 143 2.39 -12.82 -25.40
C SER A 143 1.47 -11.81 -26.11
N VAL A 144 1.41 -10.57 -25.63
CA VAL A 144 0.69 -9.46 -26.25
C VAL A 144 1.64 -8.34 -26.71
N GLY A 145 2.93 -8.64 -26.86
CA GLY A 145 3.95 -7.71 -27.36
C GLY A 145 4.43 -6.65 -26.36
N LEU A 146 4.13 -6.80 -25.07
CA LEU A 146 4.48 -5.85 -24.01
C LEU A 146 5.42 -6.46 -22.96
N PHE A 147 6.67 -6.01 -22.93
CA PHE A 147 7.60 -6.38 -21.87
C PHE A 147 7.36 -5.52 -20.61
N CYS A 148 6.98 -6.14 -19.50
CA CYS A 148 6.73 -5.46 -18.23
C CYS A 148 7.66 -6.03 -17.15
N SER A 149 8.71 -5.29 -16.80
CA SER A 149 9.69 -5.67 -15.77
C SER A 149 9.25 -5.29 -14.34
N THR A 150 8.32 -4.34 -14.22
CA THR A 150 7.90 -3.74 -12.94
C THR A 150 7.44 -4.77 -11.89
N PRO A 151 6.62 -5.79 -12.22
CA PRO A 151 6.22 -6.81 -11.24
C PRO A 151 7.39 -7.69 -10.80
N ALA A 152 8.32 -8.01 -11.71
CA ALA A 152 9.47 -8.87 -11.41
C ALA A 152 10.45 -8.19 -10.44
N VAL A 153 10.64 -6.87 -10.56
CA VAL A 153 11.48 -6.09 -9.66
C VAL A 153 10.90 -6.07 -8.24
N ALA A 154 9.60 -5.82 -8.08
CA ALA A 154 9.00 -5.76 -6.75
C ALA A 154 8.79 -7.14 -6.11
N ILE A 155 8.33 -8.13 -6.88
CA ILE A 155 8.16 -9.52 -6.38
C ILE A 155 9.52 -10.11 -6.01
N GLY A 156 10.56 -9.86 -6.80
CA GLY A 156 11.91 -10.37 -6.55
C GLY A 156 12.63 -9.68 -5.37
N ARG A 157 12.33 -8.40 -5.09
CA ARG A 157 13.05 -7.62 -4.07
C ARG A 157 12.33 -7.46 -2.73
N ALA A 158 10.99 -7.48 -2.72
CA ALA A 158 10.22 -6.99 -1.55
C ALA A 158 9.30 -8.03 -0.89
N VAL A 159 9.00 -9.16 -1.52
CA VAL A 159 7.91 -10.03 -1.04
C VAL A 159 8.43 -11.34 -0.45
N PRO A 160 8.52 -11.47 0.90
CA PRO A 160 8.53 -12.80 1.51
C PRO A 160 7.18 -13.45 1.20
N ARG A 161 7.16 -14.43 0.29
CA ARG A 161 5.95 -15.15 -0.09
C ARG A 161 5.43 -15.92 1.13
N LYS A 162 4.32 -15.47 1.71
CA LYS A 162 3.56 -16.29 2.66
C LYS A 162 2.34 -16.85 1.95
N VAL A 163 2.39 -18.15 1.69
CA VAL A 163 1.29 -18.91 1.09
C VAL A 163 0.42 -19.45 2.21
N VAL A 164 -0.86 -19.11 2.20
CA VAL A 164 -1.83 -19.54 3.22
C VAL A 164 -3.00 -20.29 2.57
N PRO A 165 -3.71 -21.17 3.32
CA PRO A 165 -4.99 -21.71 2.85
C PRO A 165 -5.99 -20.59 2.55
N GLU A 166 -6.91 -20.83 1.61
CA GLU A 166 -7.83 -19.79 1.11
C GLU A 166 -8.76 -19.30 2.22
N GLU A 167 -9.27 -20.23 3.01
CA GLU A 167 -10.10 -20.05 4.18
C GLU A 167 -9.42 -19.25 5.31
N ARG A 168 -8.08 -19.24 5.34
CA ARG A 168 -7.30 -18.53 6.37
C ARG A 168 -6.71 -17.21 5.87
N LEU A 169 -6.89 -16.85 4.61
CA LEU A 169 -6.25 -15.67 4.04
C LEU A 169 -6.63 -14.38 4.77
N GLU A 170 -7.93 -14.21 5.05
CA GLU A 170 -8.44 -13.02 5.73
C GLU A 170 -7.91 -12.95 7.17
N GLU A 171 -8.00 -14.06 7.90
CA GLU A 171 -7.48 -14.22 9.27
C GLU A 171 -5.98 -13.86 9.33
N GLU A 172 -5.17 -14.47 8.47
CA GLU A 172 -3.72 -14.28 8.44
C GLU A 172 -3.33 -12.85 8.01
N THR A 173 -4.09 -12.24 7.10
CA THR A 173 -3.90 -10.84 6.69
C THR A 173 -4.13 -9.90 7.86
N LEU A 174 -5.26 -10.07 8.56
CA LEU A 174 -5.59 -9.25 9.73
C LEU A 174 -4.61 -9.49 10.88
N ALA A 175 -4.17 -10.73 11.10
CA ALA A 175 -3.18 -11.06 12.14
C ALA A 175 -1.81 -10.41 11.87
N ILE A 176 -1.38 -10.29 10.60
CA ILE A 176 -0.17 -9.54 10.23
C ILE A 176 -0.39 -8.04 10.49
N ALA A 177 -1.50 -7.49 10.00
CA ALA A 177 -1.81 -6.07 10.16
C ALA A 177 -1.88 -5.67 11.64
N GLN A 178 -2.55 -6.46 12.47
CA GLN A 178 -2.65 -6.24 13.91
C GLN A 178 -1.28 -6.28 14.60
N ARG A 179 -0.38 -7.19 14.21
CA ARG A 179 0.99 -7.21 14.75
C ARG A 179 1.77 -5.95 14.41
N VAL A 180 1.59 -5.40 13.21
CA VAL A 180 2.21 -4.12 12.83
C VAL A 180 1.60 -2.98 13.64
N CYS A 181 0.28 -2.97 13.87
CA CYS A 181 -0.38 -1.98 14.74
C CYS A 181 0.10 -2.05 16.19
N GLN A 182 0.46 -3.24 16.68
CA GLN A 182 0.96 -3.46 18.05
C GLN A 182 2.44 -3.10 18.23
N ALA A 183 3.18 -2.87 17.15
CA ALA A 183 4.57 -2.41 17.21
C ALA A 183 4.65 -0.88 17.36
N SER A 184 5.83 -0.36 17.72
CA SER A 184 6.07 1.09 17.72
C SER A 184 6.04 1.67 16.29
N ARG A 185 5.21 2.69 16.06
CA ARG A 185 5.13 3.43 14.79
C ARG A 185 6.48 3.99 14.31
N PRO A 186 7.24 4.78 15.11
CA PRO A 186 8.51 5.34 14.67
C PRO A 186 9.58 4.28 14.40
N VAL A 187 9.63 3.20 15.19
CA VAL A 187 10.61 2.11 14.99
C VAL A 187 10.33 1.35 13.70
N VAL A 188 9.06 1.03 13.40
CA VAL A 188 8.67 0.37 12.15
C VAL A 188 8.94 1.28 10.94
N ALA A 189 8.61 2.57 11.04
CA ALA A 189 8.85 3.53 9.96
C ALA A 189 10.34 3.67 9.65
N LEU A 190 11.19 3.80 10.69
CA LEU A 190 12.64 3.87 10.58
C LEU A 190 13.22 2.62 9.90
N GLY A 191 12.84 1.43 10.39
CA GLY A 191 13.31 0.16 9.83
C GLY A 191 12.90 -0.03 8.37
N LYS A 192 11.66 0.32 8.03
CA LYS A 192 11.17 0.26 6.65
C LYS A 192 11.95 1.19 5.72
N ALA A 193 12.15 2.45 6.11
CA ALA A 193 12.89 3.41 5.30
C ALA A 193 14.34 2.95 5.05
N ALA A 194 14.99 2.41 6.09
CA ALA A 194 16.33 1.85 5.99
C ALA A 194 16.39 0.63 5.07
N PHE A 195 15.43 -0.29 5.20
CA PHE A 195 15.35 -1.48 4.36
C PHE A 195 15.23 -1.13 2.87
N GLN A 196 14.35 -0.18 2.54
CA GLN A 196 14.18 0.28 1.17
C GLN A 196 15.44 0.96 0.61
N ARG A 197 16.13 1.75 1.44
CA ARG A 197 17.38 2.43 1.04
C ARG A 197 18.51 1.43 0.79
N GLN A 198 18.73 0.49 1.71
CA GLN A 198 19.86 -0.44 1.63
C GLN A 198 19.75 -1.42 0.45
N MET A 199 18.52 -1.75 0.01
CA MET A 199 18.29 -2.66 -1.12
C MET A 199 18.79 -2.13 -2.46
N ALA A 200 19.06 -0.82 -2.57
CA ALA A 200 19.63 -0.20 -3.77
C ALA A 200 21.16 0.00 -3.68
N GLN A 201 21.79 -0.39 -2.57
CA GLN A 201 23.21 -0.11 -2.28
C GLN A 201 24.10 -1.34 -2.49
N GLY A 202 25.40 -1.10 -2.73
CA GLY A 202 26.42 -2.13 -2.57
C GLY A 202 26.60 -2.53 -1.10
N ARG A 203 27.16 -3.73 -0.86
CA ARG A 203 27.24 -4.35 0.48
C ARG A 203 27.77 -3.42 1.57
N ASP A 204 28.90 -2.77 1.34
CA ASP A 204 29.57 -1.99 2.38
C ASP A 204 28.77 -0.73 2.74
N ALA A 205 28.18 -0.07 1.74
CA ALA A 205 27.28 1.07 1.94
C ALA A 205 25.96 0.65 2.63
N ALA A 206 25.44 -0.53 2.31
CA ALA A 206 24.28 -1.11 2.97
C ALA A 206 24.56 -1.37 4.46
N TYR A 207 25.73 -1.95 4.79
CA TYR A 207 26.15 -2.18 6.18
C TYR A 207 26.35 -0.87 6.95
N ALA A 208 26.99 0.13 6.35
CA ALA A 208 27.14 1.43 6.99
C ALA A 208 25.78 2.09 7.29
N THR A 209 24.85 2.03 6.32
CA THR A 209 23.48 2.54 6.47
C THR A 209 22.73 1.80 7.57
N ALA A 210 22.75 0.46 7.56
CA ALA A 210 22.06 -0.37 8.55
C ALA A 210 22.60 -0.12 9.97
N SER A 211 23.93 -0.12 10.14
CA SER A 211 24.57 0.12 11.43
C SER A 211 24.20 1.49 11.99
N LYS A 212 24.25 2.55 11.18
CA LYS A 212 23.84 3.88 11.60
C LYS A 212 22.39 3.89 12.08
N VAL A 213 21.48 3.30 11.31
CA VAL A 213 20.05 3.26 11.66
C VAL A 213 19.79 2.46 12.93
N MET A 214 20.50 1.34 13.14
CA MET A 214 20.39 0.58 14.39
C MET A 214 20.83 1.40 15.60
N VAL A 215 21.88 2.21 15.48
CA VAL A 215 22.32 3.13 16.55
C VAL A 215 21.31 4.26 16.75
N ASP A 216 20.83 4.90 15.68
CA ASP A 216 19.80 5.95 15.76
C ASP A 216 18.51 5.42 16.41
N ASN A 217 18.14 4.16 16.14
CA ASN A 217 16.98 3.50 16.74
C ASN A 217 17.10 3.37 18.26
N LEU A 218 18.31 3.15 18.80
CA LEU A 218 18.54 3.12 20.24
C LEU A 218 18.33 4.48 20.90
N ALA A 219 18.44 5.58 20.15
CA ALA A 219 18.14 6.90 20.68
C ALA A 219 16.63 7.18 20.80
N LEU A 220 15.76 6.40 20.13
CA LEU A 220 14.31 6.58 20.20
C LEU A 220 13.76 6.17 21.58
N ARG A 221 12.81 6.95 22.08
CA ARG A 221 12.07 6.65 23.31
C ARG A 221 11.42 5.27 23.26
N ASP A 222 10.69 4.98 22.19
CA ASP A 222 10.10 3.66 21.95
C ASP A 222 11.17 2.57 21.77
N GLY A 223 12.33 2.89 21.21
CA GLY A 223 13.46 1.95 21.14
C GLY A 223 13.91 1.50 22.53
N GLN A 224 14.08 2.45 23.45
CA GLN A 224 14.45 2.18 24.84
C GLN A 224 13.35 1.49 25.64
N GLU A 225 12.09 1.88 25.46
CA GLU A 225 10.94 1.23 26.11
C GLU A 225 10.83 -0.25 25.70
N GLY A 226 11.06 -0.58 24.43
CA GLY A 226 11.04 -1.96 23.96
C GLY A 226 12.11 -2.82 24.63
N ILE A 227 13.33 -2.30 24.75
CA ILE A 227 14.44 -2.97 25.45
C ILE A 227 14.11 -3.13 26.95
N ARG A 228 13.63 -2.06 27.58
CA ARG A 228 13.26 -2.06 29.00
C ARG A 228 12.15 -3.07 29.31
N ALA A 229 11.07 -3.06 28.54
CA ALA A 229 9.95 -3.99 28.69
C ALA A 229 10.39 -5.45 28.56
N PHE A 230 11.32 -5.73 27.63
CA PHE A 230 11.90 -7.06 27.48
C PHE A 230 12.72 -7.48 28.72
N ILE A 231 13.60 -6.60 29.22
CA ILE A 231 14.40 -6.85 30.44
C ILE A 231 13.49 -7.08 31.65
N GLU A 232 12.43 -6.28 31.78
CA GLU A 232 11.45 -6.32 32.87
C GLU A 232 10.38 -7.40 32.69
N LYS A 233 10.41 -8.18 31.59
CA LYS A 233 9.45 -9.25 31.25
C LYS A 233 7.98 -8.79 31.24
N ARG A 234 7.73 -7.56 30.79
CA ARG A 234 6.38 -6.99 30.64
C ARG A 234 6.09 -6.62 29.19
N LYS A 235 4.83 -6.30 28.89
CA LYS A 235 4.47 -5.74 27.58
C LYS A 235 4.97 -4.29 27.48
N PRO A 236 5.52 -3.89 26.32
CA PRO A 236 5.91 -2.51 26.09
C PRO A 236 4.70 -1.59 25.96
N VAL A 237 4.85 -0.35 26.41
CA VAL A 237 3.87 0.73 26.28
C VAL A 237 4.43 1.81 25.36
N TRP A 238 4.09 1.72 24.07
CA TRP A 238 4.63 2.62 23.04
C TRP A 238 4.02 4.02 23.13
N SER A 239 4.86 5.06 23.07
CA SER A 239 4.40 6.44 22.89
C SER A 239 3.91 6.68 21.47
N ASN A 240 4.40 5.90 20.49
CA ASN A 240 4.19 6.11 19.06
C ASN A 240 4.66 7.48 18.54
N THR A 241 5.54 8.15 19.27
CA THR A 241 6.15 9.43 18.91
C THR A 241 7.61 9.26 18.52
N ALA A 242 8.09 10.04 17.55
CA ALA A 242 9.50 9.99 17.10
C ALA A 242 10.48 10.68 18.07
N GLU A 243 10.09 10.86 19.33
CA GLU A 243 10.90 11.48 20.39
C GLU A 243 12.13 10.63 20.72
N LYS A 244 13.23 11.30 21.06
CA LYS A 244 14.41 10.63 21.58
C LYS A 244 14.30 10.45 23.10
N ALA A 245 14.99 9.46 23.63
CA ALA A 245 14.98 9.14 25.06
C ALA A 245 15.72 10.16 25.94
N HIS A 246 16.51 11.05 25.34
CA HIS A 246 17.38 12.04 26.02
C HIS A 246 17.09 13.49 25.60
N ASP A 247 15.98 13.73 24.90
CA ASP A 247 15.48 15.09 24.60
C ASP A 247 14.45 15.52 25.67
#